data_AF-A0A1G6KPZ7-F1
#
_entry.id   AF-A0A1G6KPZ7-F1
#
_cell.length_a   1.000
_cell.length_b   1.000
_cell.length_c   1.000
_cell.angle_alpha   90.00
_cell.angle_beta   90.00
_cell.angle_gamma   90.00
#
_symmetry.space_group_name_H-M   'P 1'
#
loop_
_entity.id
_entity.type
_entity.pdbx_description
1 polymer ?
#
loop_
_entity_poly.entity_id
_entity_poly.type
_entity_poly.pdbx_seq_one_letter_code
_entity_poly.pdbx_strand_id
1 'polypeptide(L)'
;MRQKGSSKERDFIELLKIRNFAEFWLGMYKFHNSVCFYNYGDGCFLGDSLASLGFEMDSGKSYCEKFGETHLPDIEELRQHLPEMDIQLLGNLIYSQWRRWNHWNDYEYMEEKDFEWFVIAFERLLDLATVRYEE
;
A
#
# COMPACT_ATOMS: atom_id res chain seq x y z
N MET A 1 23.78 -20.16 19.65
CA MET A 1 24.26 -18.86 19.17
C MET A 1 23.42 -18.47 17.95
N ARG A 2 22.55 -17.45 18.05
CA ARG A 2 21.83 -16.93 16.87
C ARG A 2 22.75 -15.93 16.17
N GLN A 3 23.15 -16.19 14.93
CA GLN A 3 23.78 -15.18 14.09
C GLN A 3 22.74 -14.07 13.86
N LYS A 4 23.01 -12.87 14.38
CA LYS A 4 22.30 -11.66 13.93
C LYS A 4 22.77 -11.40 12.50
N GLY A 5 21.90 -11.60 11.52
CA GLY A 5 22.15 -11.14 10.14
C GLY A 5 22.58 -9.67 10.14
N SER A 6 23.47 -9.31 9.23
CA SER A 6 23.95 -7.91 9.13
C SER A 6 22.77 -6.96 8.89
N SER A 7 22.89 -5.66 9.25
CA SER A 7 21.79 -4.70 9.03
C SER A 7 21.27 -4.75 7.59
N LYS A 8 22.19 -4.78 6.62
CA LYS A 8 21.88 -4.85 5.18
C LYS A 8 21.08 -6.09 4.78
N GLU A 9 21.34 -7.23 5.41
CA GLU A 9 20.62 -8.48 5.14
C GLU A 9 19.19 -8.39 5.66
N ARG A 10 18.98 -7.78 6.82
CA ARG A 10 17.63 -7.53 7.36
C ARG A 10 16.86 -6.56 6.49
N ASP A 11 17.48 -5.45 6.10
CA ASP A 11 16.88 -4.44 5.22
C ASP A 11 16.47 -5.07 3.87
N PHE A 12 17.33 -5.94 3.31
CA PHE A 12 17.01 -6.67 2.08
C PHE A 12 15.81 -7.63 2.25
N ILE A 13 15.76 -8.40 3.33
CA ILE A 13 14.65 -9.32 3.60
C ILE A 13 13.33 -8.55 3.82
N GLU A 14 13.38 -7.39 4.46
CA GLU A 14 12.21 -6.52 4.64
C GLU A 14 11.71 -5.98 3.30
N LEU A 15 12.61 -5.48 2.44
CA LEU A 15 12.25 -5.04 1.09
C LEU A 15 11.67 -6.16 0.24
N LEU A 16 12.20 -7.38 0.32
CA LEU A 16 11.63 -8.54 -0.39
C LEU A 16 10.20 -8.85 0.07
N LYS A 17 9.91 -8.74 1.37
CA LYS A 17 8.55 -8.96 1.89
C LYS A 17 7.58 -7.91 1.36
N ILE A 18 7.98 -6.64 1.37
CA ILE A 18 7.18 -5.53 0.85
C ILE A 18 6.95 -5.70 -0.65
N ARG A 19 7.99 -6.05 -1.41
CA ARG A 19 7.90 -6.33 -2.85
C ARG A 19 6.89 -7.43 -3.15
N ASN A 20 7.03 -8.60 -2.50
CA ASN A 20 6.14 -9.74 -2.74
C ASN A 20 4.69 -9.41 -2.37
N PHE A 21 4.50 -8.67 -1.28
CA PHE A 21 3.19 -8.17 -0.87
C PHE A 21 2.59 -7.23 -1.92
N ALA A 22 3.37 -6.24 -2.37
CA ALA A 22 2.93 -5.27 -3.37
C ALA A 22 2.59 -5.94 -4.71
N GLU A 23 3.41 -6.88 -5.17
CA GLU A 23 3.18 -7.63 -6.41
C GLU A 23 1.89 -8.46 -6.36
N PHE A 24 1.65 -9.16 -5.25
CA PHE A 24 0.43 -9.95 -5.06
C PHE A 24 -0.82 -9.05 -5.10
N TRP A 25 -0.85 -7.99 -4.29
CA TRP A 25 -2.03 -7.12 -4.21
C TRP A 25 -2.23 -6.28 -5.45
N LEU A 26 -1.15 -5.84 -6.11
CA LEU A 26 -1.23 -5.24 -7.44
C LEU A 26 -1.96 -6.15 -8.42
N GLY A 27 -1.61 -7.44 -8.43
CA GLY A 27 -2.31 -8.44 -9.25
C GLY A 27 -3.80 -8.52 -8.90
N MET A 28 -4.14 -8.59 -7.61
CA MET A 28 -5.54 -8.62 -7.16
C MET A 28 -6.32 -7.43 -7.72
N TYR A 29 -5.88 -6.20 -7.46
CA TYR A 29 -6.56 -4.98 -7.90
C TYR A 29 -6.59 -4.83 -9.44
N LYS A 30 -5.52 -5.20 -10.16
CA LYS A 30 -5.50 -5.15 -11.64
C LYS A 30 -6.51 -6.10 -12.28
N PHE A 31 -6.70 -7.27 -11.68
CA PHE A 31 -7.60 -8.30 -12.21
C PHE A 31 -8.94 -8.34 -11.45
N HIS A 32 -9.37 -7.23 -10.86
CA HIS A 32 -10.53 -7.19 -9.97
C HIS A 32 -11.82 -7.73 -10.62
N ASN A 33 -12.02 -7.53 -11.92
CA ASN A 33 -13.14 -8.08 -12.69
C ASN A 33 -13.17 -9.62 -12.74
N SER A 34 -12.07 -10.29 -12.42
CA SER A 34 -11.93 -11.75 -12.37
C SER A 34 -11.73 -12.30 -10.96
N VAL A 35 -11.75 -11.44 -9.94
CA VAL A 35 -11.49 -11.79 -8.54
C VAL A 35 -12.76 -11.58 -7.73
N CYS A 36 -13.09 -12.54 -6.86
CA CYS A 36 -14.27 -12.43 -6.02
C CYS A 36 -14.16 -11.24 -5.05
N PHE A 37 -15.23 -10.43 -4.94
CA PHE A 37 -15.30 -9.23 -4.10
C PHE A 37 -14.92 -9.48 -2.63
N TYR A 38 -15.26 -10.65 -2.08
CA TYR A 38 -14.91 -11.01 -0.70
C TYR A 38 -13.39 -11.02 -0.42
N ASN A 39 -12.55 -11.15 -1.45
CA ASN A 39 -11.10 -11.07 -1.29
C ASN A 39 -10.59 -9.65 -0.96
N TYR A 40 -11.41 -8.61 -1.18
CA TYR A 40 -11.10 -7.22 -0.81
C TYR A 40 -11.76 -6.82 0.52
N GLY A 41 -12.95 -7.36 0.77
CA GLY A 41 -13.83 -7.02 1.89
C GLY A 41 -13.59 -7.82 3.19
N ASP A 42 -12.96 -8.99 3.14
CA ASP A 42 -12.61 -9.71 4.37
C ASP A 42 -11.36 -9.08 5.00
N GLY A 43 -11.64 -8.15 5.93
CA GLY A 43 -10.72 -7.21 6.55
C GLY A 43 -9.41 -7.77 7.11
N CYS A 44 -9.30 -9.07 7.31
CA CYS A 44 -8.16 -9.65 8.00
C CYS A 44 -6.91 -9.69 7.09
N PHE A 45 -7.02 -10.15 5.84
CA PHE A 45 -5.78 -10.51 5.11
C PHE A 45 -4.94 -9.32 4.64
N LEU A 46 -5.53 -8.27 4.07
CA LEU A 46 -4.79 -7.08 3.63
C LEU A 46 -4.32 -6.24 4.81
N GLY A 47 -5.23 -5.92 5.74
CA GLY A 47 -4.94 -5.12 6.92
C GLY A 47 -3.85 -5.74 7.81
N ASP A 48 -3.96 -7.03 8.12
CA ASP A 48 -2.98 -7.73 8.95
C ASP A 48 -1.62 -7.84 8.23
N SER A 49 -1.63 -8.02 6.90
CA SER A 49 -0.41 -8.04 6.10
C SER A 49 0.30 -6.68 6.16
N LEU A 50 -0.42 -5.57 5.98
CA LEU A 50 0.13 -4.21 6.09
C LEU A 50 0.71 -3.95 7.49
N ALA A 51 -0.02 -4.32 8.54
CA ALA A 51 0.46 -4.19 9.91
C ALA A 51 1.72 -5.05 10.18
N SER A 52 1.77 -6.27 9.64
CA SER A 52 2.93 -7.18 9.80
C SER A 52 4.20 -6.68 9.09
N LEU A 53 4.04 -5.83 8.08
CA LEU A 53 5.13 -5.16 7.36
C LEU A 53 5.59 -3.87 8.06
N GLY A 54 4.91 -3.45 9.15
CA GLY A 54 5.25 -2.25 9.92
C GLY A 54 4.56 -0.97 9.41
N PHE A 55 3.55 -1.08 8.55
CA PHE A 55 2.75 0.08 8.16
C PHE A 55 1.68 0.39 9.20
N GLU A 56 1.35 1.67 9.32
CA GLU A 56 0.39 2.19 10.28
C GLU A 56 -0.87 2.68 9.59
N MET A 57 -2.04 2.28 10.09
CA MET A 57 -3.32 2.89 9.74
C MET A 57 -3.45 4.20 10.52
N ASP A 58 -2.78 5.23 10.02
CA ASP A 58 -2.69 6.55 10.66
C ASP A 58 -3.82 7.50 10.23
N SER A 59 -4.85 6.97 9.57
CA SER A 59 -5.98 7.73 9.02
C SER A 59 -5.55 8.86 8.06
N GLY A 60 -4.40 8.73 7.40
CA GLY A 60 -3.88 9.71 6.45
C GLY A 60 -3.04 10.82 7.08
N LYS A 61 -2.76 10.74 8.38
CA LYS A 61 -2.03 11.77 9.13
C LYS A 61 -0.65 12.07 8.51
N SER A 62 0.17 11.06 8.25
CA SER A 62 1.53 11.26 7.69
C SER A 62 1.49 11.87 6.29
N TYR A 63 0.50 11.51 5.47
CA TYR A 63 0.27 12.12 4.16
C TYR A 63 -0.09 13.60 4.30
N CYS A 64 -1.08 13.92 5.13
CA CYS A 64 -1.53 15.28 5.37
C CYS A 64 -0.39 16.18 5.91
N GLU A 65 0.40 15.68 6.86
CA GLU A 65 1.53 16.41 7.42
C GLU A 65 2.62 16.69 6.38
N LYS A 66 2.88 15.77 5.45
CA LYS A 66 3.93 15.97 4.43
C LYS A 66 3.53 16.95 3.33
N PHE A 67 2.30 16.86 2.84
CA PHE A 67 1.85 17.63 1.68
C PHE A 67 1.01 18.87 2.05
N GLY A 68 0.69 19.08 3.33
CA GLY A 68 -0.14 20.19 3.79
C GLY A 68 -1.63 19.97 3.52
N GLU A 69 -2.04 18.72 3.35
CA GLU A 69 -3.41 18.33 3.03
C GLU A 69 -4.27 18.13 4.29
N THR A 70 -5.58 18.02 4.09
CA THR A 70 -6.54 17.78 5.18
C THR A 70 -7.38 16.52 4.99
N HIS A 71 -7.18 15.81 3.89
CA HIS A 71 -7.87 14.58 3.55
C HIS A 71 -6.96 13.60 2.82
N LEU A 72 -7.43 12.35 2.68
CA LEU A 72 -6.80 11.36 1.81
C LEU A 72 -6.94 11.79 0.34
N PRO A 73 -5.94 11.51 -0.50
CA PRO A 73 -5.92 11.97 -1.88
C PRO A 73 -6.94 11.23 -2.74
N ASP A 74 -7.52 11.95 -3.70
CA ASP A 74 -8.10 11.32 -4.88
C ASP A 74 -7.01 10.82 -5.86
N ILE A 75 -7.40 10.32 -7.04
CA ILE A 75 -6.44 9.77 -8.01
C ILE A 75 -5.45 10.85 -8.51
N GLU A 76 -5.92 12.07 -8.75
CA GLU A 76 -5.08 13.12 -9.32
C GLU A 76 -4.09 13.64 -8.29
N GLU A 77 -4.55 13.87 -7.07
CA GLU A 77 -3.70 14.25 -5.93
C GLU A 77 -2.68 13.16 -5.60
N LEU A 78 -3.10 11.89 -5.65
CA LEU A 78 -2.20 10.75 -5.49
C LEU A 78 -1.09 10.81 -6.55
N ARG A 79 -1.46 10.91 -7.83
CA ARG A 79 -0.50 10.97 -8.95
C ARG A 79 0.50 12.12 -8.81
N GLN A 80 0.03 13.28 -8.35
CA GLN A 80 0.89 14.44 -8.10
C GLN A 80 1.94 14.17 -7.02
N HIS A 81 1.54 13.54 -5.92
CA HIS A 81 2.39 13.39 -4.72
C HIS A 81 3.23 12.10 -4.69
N LEU A 82 2.86 11.05 -5.45
CA LEU A 82 3.56 9.76 -5.50
C LEU A 82 5.07 9.81 -5.71
N PRO A 83 5.64 10.70 -6.57
CA PRO A 83 7.09 10.74 -6.78
C PRO A 83 7.87 11.03 -5.50
N GLU A 84 7.27 11.77 -4.56
CA GLU A 84 7.89 12.22 -3.31
C GLU A 84 7.66 11.26 -2.14
N MET A 85 6.78 10.26 -2.28
CA MET A 85 6.48 9.31 -1.21
C MET A 85 7.56 8.22 -1.12
N ASP A 86 8.00 7.94 0.10
CA ASP A 86 8.82 6.76 0.40
C ASP A 86 7.93 5.55 0.72
N ILE A 87 8.56 4.40 0.96
CA ILE A 87 7.87 3.13 1.26
C ILE A 87 6.96 3.26 2.48
N GLN A 88 7.43 3.90 3.54
CA GLN A 88 6.68 3.98 4.80
C GLN A 88 5.43 4.85 4.62
N LEU A 89 5.59 6.04 4.03
CA LEU A 89 4.49 6.96 3.81
C LEU A 89 3.43 6.35 2.89
N LEU A 90 3.85 5.73 1.78
CA LEU A 90 2.92 5.12 0.83
C LEU A 90 2.21 3.90 1.43
N GLY A 91 2.91 3.08 2.22
CA GLY A 91 2.29 1.94 2.90
C GLY A 91 1.26 2.36 3.95
N ASN A 92 1.55 3.40 4.74
CA ASN A 92 0.58 4.00 5.67
C ASN A 92 -0.64 4.54 4.92
N LEU A 93 -0.42 5.22 3.80
CA LEU A 93 -1.48 5.79 2.98
C LEU A 93 -2.40 4.71 2.40
N ILE A 94 -1.85 3.63 1.86
CA ILE A 94 -2.60 2.47 1.37
C ILE A 94 -3.44 1.87 2.49
N TYR A 95 -2.86 1.70 3.69
CA TYR A 95 -3.57 1.12 4.83
C TYR A 95 -4.75 1.98 5.27
N SER A 96 -4.54 3.29 5.38
CA SER A 96 -5.57 4.26 5.72
C SER A 96 -6.69 4.31 4.69
N GLN A 97 -6.36 4.32 3.39
CA GLN A 97 -7.35 4.34 2.31
C GLN A 97 -8.15 3.04 2.24
N TRP A 98 -7.50 1.88 2.38
CA TRP A 98 -8.16 0.59 2.45
C TRP A 98 -9.12 0.49 3.64
N ARG A 99 -8.71 1.01 4.81
CA ARG A 99 -9.57 1.03 6.00
C ARG A 99 -10.78 1.93 5.80
N ARG A 100 -10.58 3.12 5.22
CA ARG A 100 -11.68 4.05 4.88
C ARG A 100 -12.71 3.36 3.99
N TRP A 101 -12.25 2.68 2.93
CA TRP A 101 -13.15 1.97 2.04
C TRP A 101 -13.92 0.83 2.75
N ASN A 102 -13.24 -0.02 3.51
CA ASN A 102 -13.89 -1.19 4.14
C ASN A 102 -14.81 -0.87 5.31
N HIS A 103 -14.54 0.21 6.07
CA HIS A 103 -15.19 0.43 7.37
C HIS A 103 -16.01 1.71 7.45
N TRP A 104 -15.77 2.71 6.60
CA TRP A 104 -16.38 4.03 6.73
C TRP A 104 -17.09 4.53 5.47
N ASN A 105 -16.95 3.82 4.35
CA ASN A 105 -17.78 4.06 3.18
C ASN A 105 -19.04 3.20 3.29
N ASP A 106 -20.21 3.84 3.22
CA ASP A 106 -21.53 3.15 3.12
C ASP A 106 -21.72 2.42 1.76
N TYR A 107 -20.67 2.31 0.96
CA TYR A 107 -20.70 1.69 -0.35
C TYR A 107 -20.58 0.17 -0.21
N GLU A 108 -21.56 -0.56 -0.73
CA GLU A 108 -21.51 -2.03 -0.78
C GLU A 108 -20.38 -2.54 -1.69
N TYR A 109 -19.85 -1.72 -2.61
CA TYR A 109 -18.86 -2.11 -3.62
C TYR A 109 -17.88 -0.97 -3.98
N MET A 110 -16.67 -1.32 -4.45
CA MET A 110 -15.72 -0.38 -5.07
C MET A 110 -16.18 -0.01 -6.49
N GLU A 111 -15.95 1.24 -6.88
CA GLU A 111 -16.03 1.68 -8.28
C GLU A 111 -14.69 1.47 -8.99
N GLU A 112 -14.68 1.53 -10.34
CA GLU A 112 -13.45 1.39 -11.14
C GLU A 112 -12.33 2.35 -10.69
N LYS A 113 -12.70 3.58 -10.33
CA LYS A 113 -11.75 4.59 -9.83
C LYS A 113 -11.09 4.17 -8.50
N ASP A 114 -11.82 3.45 -7.64
CA ASP A 114 -11.28 2.99 -6.38
C ASP A 114 -10.26 1.88 -6.65
N PHE A 115 -10.54 0.97 -7.59
CA PHE A 115 -9.58 -0.04 -8.02
C PHE A 115 -8.34 0.61 -8.66
N GLU A 116 -8.53 1.59 -9.54
CA GLU A 116 -7.45 2.33 -10.18
C GLU A 116 -6.54 3.00 -9.14
N TRP A 117 -7.11 3.63 -8.11
CA TRP A 117 -6.35 4.24 -7.01
C TRP A 117 -5.39 3.24 -6.36
N PHE A 118 -5.87 2.04 -6.03
CA PHE A 118 -5.03 1.00 -5.43
C PHE A 118 -4.00 0.44 -6.41
N VAL A 119 -4.35 0.25 -7.68
CA VAL A 119 -3.40 -0.19 -8.71
C VAL A 119 -2.21 0.76 -8.77
N ILE A 120 -2.46 2.08 -8.88
CA ILE A 120 -1.41 3.09 -8.95
C ILE A 120 -0.54 3.05 -7.68
N ALA A 121 -1.16 2.99 -6.50
CA ALA A 121 -0.45 2.99 -5.23
C ALA A 121 0.43 1.74 -5.06
N PHE A 122 -0.08 0.55 -5.41
CA PHE A 122 0.69 -0.70 -5.34
C PHE A 122 1.79 -0.79 -6.42
N GLU A 123 1.57 -0.24 -7.62
CA GLU A 123 2.64 -0.12 -8.62
C GLU A 123 3.81 0.68 -8.09
N ARG A 124 3.54 1.85 -7.48
CA ARG A 124 4.59 2.67 -6.90
C ARG A 124 5.28 1.98 -5.72
N LEU A 125 4.53 1.29 -4.86
CA LEU A 125 5.10 0.55 -3.74
C LEU A 125 6.02 -0.57 -4.22
N LEU A 126 5.62 -1.28 -5.29
CA LEU A 126 6.42 -2.31 -5.93
C LEU A 126 7.72 -1.73 -6.52
N ASP A 127 7.62 -0.59 -7.21
CA ASP A 127 8.79 0.12 -7.77
C ASP A 127 9.79 0.52 -6.68
N LEU A 128 9.31 1.08 -5.57
CA LEU A 128 10.15 1.50 -4.44
C LEU A 128 10.79 0.30 -3.72
N ALA A 129 10.08 -0.83 -3.61
CA ALA A 129 10.58 -2.04 -2.98
C ALA A 129 11.48 -2.89 -3.90
N THR A 130 11.54 -2.55 -5.19
CA THR A 130 12.41 -3.22 -6.15
C THR A 130 13.77 -2.53 -6.19
N VAL A 131 14.78 -3.19 -5.63
CA VAL A 131 16.18 -2.76 -5.79
C VAL A 131 16.54 -2.84 -7.26
N ARG A 132 16.74 -1.68 -7.91
CA ARG A 132 17.40 -1.61 -9.21
C ARG A 132 18.90 -1.75 -8.94
N TYR A 133 19.53 -2.77 -9.51
CA TYR A 133 20.98 -2.71 -9.68
C TYR A 133 21.23 -1.60 -10.70
N GLU A 134 21.75 -0.47 -10.24
CA GLU A 134 22.40 0.47 -11.15
C GLU A 134 23.71 -0.21 -11.62
N GLU A 135 23.83 -0.39 -12.93
CA GLU A 135 25.04 -0.91 -13.60
C GLU A 135 26.23 0.05 -13.47
#